data_AF-W0GQY7-F1
#
_entry.id   AF-W0GQY7-F1
#
_cell.length_a   1.000
_cell.length_b   1.000
_cell.length_c   1.000
_cell.angle_alpha   90.00
_cell.angle_beta   90.00
_cell.angle_gamma   90.00
#
_symmetry.space_group_name_H-M   'P 1'
#
loop_
_entity.id
_entity.type
_entity.pdbx_description
1 polymer ?
#
loop_
_entity_poly.entity_id
_entity_poly.type
_entity_poly.pdbx_seq_one_letter_code
_entity_poly.pdbx_strand_id
1 'polypeptide(L)'
;MPLKIILGLIPSLVSFGKLPTRIPTSFASEDSNQKQWTEFTNQLTRLSTIGNIMKIAFDETFEVTSQVKIKISENVGDIINALAPDLIHFHNFLLSQKAENHNNLILLLIQYLFKKPTDINNYGFTKINSQVKHPITTNLDIIIHNLLQPWQTAASESSKITEPFKLVAMIKIPFWGWETYQIKWNCGDIDLGNKNINKIGKDLFDQLLNHDLTKDVSLKIDLGSIIPTIPVPIPLTKLVNSLILELLAQQGYNNDEITNNNLTILSGKSIFKITKDGKNWEVANNIDAILNETVKDVHLKIKNLKLKVISKNDPTISFETNDNMTTTVMLDIDLNSILK
;
A
#
# COMPACT_ATOMS: atom_id res chain seq x y z
N MET A 1 0.74 2.33 -15.58
CA MET A 1 1.36 3.61 -15.19
C MET A 1 2.68 3.31 -14.50
N PRO A 2 3.82 3.94 -14.84
CA PRO A 2 5.11 3.56 -14.25
C PRO A 2 5.08 3.87 -12.76
N LEU A 3 5.38 2.87 -11.95
CA LEU A 3 5.49 2.98 -10.50
C LEU A 3 6.48 4.09 -10.08
N LYS A 4 7.47 4.39 -10.93
CA LYS A 4 8.35 5.57 -10.86
C LYS A 4 7.61 6.90 -10.72
N ILE A 5 6.47 7.04 -11.40
CA ILE A 5 5.61 8.22 -11.24
C ILE A 5 4.97 8.16 -9.86
N ILE A 6 4.35 7.04 -9.45
CA ILE A 6 3.69 6.93 -8.13
C ILE A 6 4.68 7.11 -6.96
N LEU A 7 5.87 6.53 -7.03
CA LEU A 7 6.93 6.65 -6.02
C LEU A 7 7.65 8.00 -6.09
N GLY A 8 7.89 8.54 -7.29
CA GLY A 8 8.41 9.91 -7.49
C GLY A 8 7.39 11.00 -7.16
N LEU A 9 6.11 10.62 -7.03
CA LEU A 9 5.06 11.47 -6.48
C LEU A 9 5.13 11.54 -4.96
N ILE A 10 5.67 10.57 -4.23
CA ILE A 10 5.73 10.63 -2.75
C ILE A 10 6.49 11.87 -2.23
N PRO A 11 7.65 12.27 -2.81
CA PRO A 11 8.33 13.51 -2.43
C PRO A 11 7.72 14.79 -3.03
N SER A 12 6.88 14.69 -4.08
CA SER A 12 6.23 15.83 -4.74
C SER A 12 4.75 16.00 -4.39
N LEU A 13 4.18 15.04 -3.67
CA LEU A 13 2.96 15.18 -2.90
C LEU A 13 3.24 16.32 -1.93
N VAL A 14 2.37 17.33 -2.01
CA VAL A 14 2.32 18.47 -1.10
C VAL A 14 2.61 17.95 0.30
N SER A 15 3.62 18.53 0.95
CA SER A 15 3.98 18.18 2.33
C SER A 15 2.76 17.86 3.17
N PHE A 16 2.81 16.73 3.88
CA PHE A 16 1.75 16.36 4.79
C PHE A 16 1.57 17.42 5.90
N GLY A 17 2.49 18.36 6.09
CA GLY A 17 2.32 19.51 6.98
C GLY A 17 1.13 20.42 6.65
N LYS A 18 0.53 20.31 5.46
CA LYS A 18 -0.72 21.00 5.11
C LYS A 18 -1.99 20.18 5.37
N LEU A 19 -1.87 18.92 5.78
CA LEU A 19 -3.02 18.14 6.22
C LEU A 19 -3.55 18.71 7.55
N PRO A 20 -4.87 18.68 7.77
CA PRO A 20 -5.39 18.94 9.10
C PRO A 20 -4.85 17.89 10.07
N THR A 21 -4.59 18.31 11.29
CA THR A 21 -4.15 17.42 12.39
C THR A 21 -5.33 16.80 13.14
N ARG A 22 -6.57 17.10 12.72
CA ARG A 22 -7.80 16.57 13.29
C ARG A 22 -8.71 16.13 12.17
N ILE A 23 -9.39 15.00 12.38
CA ILE A 23 -10.42 14.53 11.45
C ILE A 23 -11.60 15.51 11.54
N PRO A 24 -12.19 15.92 10.39
CA PRO A 24 -13.36 16.80 10.38
C PRO A 24 -14.50 16.27 11.25
N THR A 25 -15.15 17.18 11.98
CA THR A 25 -16.34 16.88 12.79
C THR A 25 -17.63 17.00 11.99
N SER A 26 -17.58 17.70 10.86
CA SER A 26 -18.63 17.80 9.83
C SER A 26 -18.00 17.94 8.45
N PHE A 27 -18.74 17.57 7.39
CA PHE A 27 -18.37 17.85 6.00
C PHE A 27 -18.76 19.26 5.54
N ALA A 28 -19.31 20.09 6.42
CA ALA A 28 -19.62 21.48 6.15
C ALA A 28 -18.36 22.33 5.89
N SER A 29 -18.49 23.35 5.05
CA SER A 29 -17.36 24.24 4.67
C SER A 29 -16.84 25.12 5.82
N GLU A 30 -17.64 25.24 6.86
CA GLU A 30 -17.41 25.97 8.11
C GLU A 30 -16.50 25.18 9.07
N ASP A 31 -16.43 23.85 8.94
CA ASP A 31 -15.47 23.05 9.68
C ASP A 31 -14.06 23.36 9.18
N SER A 32 -13.23 23.91 10.07
CA SER A 32 -11.87 24.34 9.75
C SER A 32 -10.99 23.20 9.21
N ASN A 33 -11.17 21.95 9.69
CA ASN A 33 -10.41 20.80 9.24
C ASN A 33 -10.92 20.32 7.88
N GLN A 34 -12.23 20.35 7.64
CA GLN A 34 -12.80 20.06 6.32
C GLN A 34 -12.32 21.06 5.27
N LYS A 35 -12.26 22.34 5.64
CA LYS A 35 -11.72 23.40 4.77
C LYS A 35 -10.25 23.15 4.43
N GLN A 36 -9.42 22.81 5.43
CA GLN A 36 -8.02 22.46 5.20
C GLN A 36 -7.86 21.22 4.31
N TRP A 37 -8.64 20.17 4.54
CA TRP A 37 -8.67 18.98 3.68
C TRP A 37 -9.04 19.33 2.23
N THR A 38 -10.08 20.15 2.06
CA THR A 38 -10.53 20.62 0.73
C THR A 38 -9.45 21.46 0.05
N GLU A 39 -8.73 22.30 0.80
CA GLU A 39 -7.62 23.06 0.25
C GLU A 39 -6.45 22.16 -0.17
N PHE A 40 -6.10 21.17 0.65
CA PHE A 40 -5.07 20.18 0.33
C PHE A 40 -5.39 19.42 -0.96
N THR A 41 -6.59 18.87 -1.08
CA THR A 41 -7.03 18.15 -2.30
C THR A 41 -7.08 19.06 -3.53
N ASN A 42 -7.51 20.33 -3.37
CA ASN A 42 -7.44 21.32 -4.43
C ASN A 42 -6.01 21.65 -4.87
N GLN A 43 -5.03 21.63 -3.96
CA GLN A 43 -3.63 21.78 -4.33
C GLN A 43 -3.12 20.57 -5.12
N LEU A 44 -3.49 19.35 -4.71
CA LEU A 44 -3.13 18.13 -5.44
C LEU A 44 -3.67 18.12 -6.88
N THR A 45 -4.93 18.54 -7.08
CA THR A 45 -5.54 18.59 -8.42
C THR A 45 -4.90 19.62 -9.35
N ARG A 46 -4.21 20.64 -8.82
CA ARG A 46 -3.49 21.64 -9.61
C ARG A 46 -2.13 21.16 -10.10
N LEU A 47 -1.58 20.09 -9.53
CA LEU A 47 -0.32 19.50 -9.99
C LEU A 47 -0.59 18.66 -11.24
N SER A 48 0.01 19.03 -12.38
CA SER A 48 -0.26 18.41 -13.69
C SER A 48 -0.36 16.88 -13.67
N THR A 49 0.63 16.19 -13.09
CA THR A 49 0.67 14.73 -13.04
C THR A 49 -0.34 14.16 -12.05
N ILE A 50 -0.48 14.75 -10.85
CA ILE A 50 -1.37 14.25 -9.79
C ILE A 50 -2.83 14.53 -10.13
N GLY A 51 -3.16 15.73 -10.61
CA GLY A 51 -4.51 16.09 -11.03
C GLY A 51 -5.03 15.24 -12.17
N ASN A 52 -4.16 14.76 -13.07
CA ASN A 52 -4.53 13.76 -14.06
C ASN A 52 -4.76 12.38 -13.44
N ILE A 53 -3.93 11.98 -12.47
CA ILE A 53 -4.11 10.73 -11.72
C ILE A 53 -5.44 10.71 -10.95
N MET A 54 -5.80 11.81 -10.28
CA MET A 54 -7.05 11.92 -9.53
C MET A 54 -8.30 11.78 -10.41
N LYS A 55 -8.19 12.04 -11.72
CA LYS A 55 -9.28 11.88 -12.70
C LYS A 55 -9.36 10.46 -13.26
N ILE A 56 -8.38 9.59 -13.01
CA ILE A 56 -8.40 8.22 -13.51
C ILE A 56 -9.57 7.50 -12.87
N ALA A 57 -10.47 7.03 -13.72
CA ALA A 57 -11.48 6.06 -13.36
C ALA A 57 -10.96 4.66 -13.74
N PHE A 58 -11.15 3.70 -12.86
CA PHE A 58 -10.92 2.29 -13.10
C PHE A 58 -12.27 1.61 -13.26
N ASP A 59 -12.38 0.74 -14.24
CA ASP A 59 -13.47 -0.23 -14.33
C ASP A 59 -12.89 -1.53 -14.89
N GLU A 60 -12.21 -2.27 -14.03
CA GLU A 60 -11.43 -3.44 -14.42
C GLU A 60 -12.03 -4.71 -13.84
N THR A 61 -12.01 -5.77 -14.65
CA THR A 61 -12.42 -7.12 -14.24
C THR A 61 -11.24 -8.04 -14.39
N PHE A 62 -10.83 -8.65 -13.28
CA PHE A 62 -9.73 -9.58 -13.20
C PHE A 62 -10.26 -11.00 -13.10
N GLU A 63 -9.83 -11.88 -13.99
CA GLU A 63 -10.07 -13.31 -13.82
C GLU A 63 -9.06 -13.87 -12.83
N VAL A 64 -9.54 -14.25 -11.65
CA VAL A 64 -8.71 -14.85 -10.59
C VAL A 64 -8.58 -16.34 -10.84
N THR A 65 -9.69 -16.99 -11.19
CA THR A 65 -9.76 -18.38 -11.66
C THR A 65 -10.83 -18.50 -12.72
N SER A 66 -10.92 -19.65 -13.39
CA SER A 66 -12.00 -19.94 -14.35
C SER A 66 -13.41 -19.86 -13.75
N GLN A 67 -13.53 -19.83 -12.41
CA GLN A 67 -14.79 -19.77 -11.69
C GLN A 67 -15.02 -18.45 -10.96
N VAL A 68 -14.00 -17.59 -10.82
CA VAL A 68 -14.11 -16.35 -10.04
C VAL A 68 -13.43 -15.19 -10.75
N LYS A 69 -14.20 -14.12 -10.92
CA LYS A 69 -13.73 -12.83 -11.38
C LYS A 69 -13.94 -11.80 -10.30
N ILE A 70 -13.02 -10.85 -10.19
CA ILE A 70 -13.13 -9.71 -9.30
C ILE A 70 -13.26 -8.48 -10.16
N LYS A 71 -14.33 -7.71 -9.96
CA LYS A 71 -14.52 -6.43 -10.63
C LYS A 71 -14.32 -5.30 -9.62
N ILE A 72 -13.57 -4.31 -10.05
CA ILE A 72 -13.20 -3.12 -9.29
C ILE A 72 -13.58 -1.92 -10.16
N SER A 73 -14.40 -1.02 -9.63
CA SER A 73 -14.85 0.16 -10.37
C SER A 73 -14.76 1.40 -9.51
N GLU A 74 -13.91 2.38 -9.83
CA GLU A 74 -13.67 3.55 -8.98
C GLU A 74 -13.08 4.79 -9.63
N ASN A 75 -13.03 5.90 -8.88
CA ASN A 75 -12.20 7.07 -9.18
C ASN A 75 -11.11 7.30 -8.11
N VAL A 76 -9.87 7.61 -8.53
CA VAL A 76 -8.75 7.86 -7.60
C VAL A 76 -9.02 9.00 -6.61
N GLY A 77 -9.66 10.08 -7.07
CA GLY A 77 -10.02 11.20 -6.22
C GLY A 77 -10.99 10.80 -5.10
N ASP A 78 -11.95 9.93 -5.41
CA ASP A 78 -12.90 9.41 -4.42
C ASP A 78 -12.22 8.50 -3.39
N ILE A 79 -11.29 7.65 -3.83
CA ILE A 79 -10.42 6.85 -2.94
C ILE A 79 -9.64 7.75 -1.97
N ILE A 80 -9.01 8.82 -2.47
CA ILE A 80 -8.22 9.74 -1.63
C ILE A 80 -9.12 10.42 -0.59
N ASN A 81 -10.32 10.86 -0.97
CA ASN A 81 -11.29 11.48 -0.07
C ASN A 81 -11.85 10.50 0.98
N ALA A 82 -12.04 9.24 0.60
CA ALA A 82 -12.46 8.19 1.53
C ALA A 82 -11.40 7.87 2.58
N LEU A 83 -10.13 7.95 2.19
CA LEU A 83 -8.98 7.75 3.07
C LEU A 83 -8.57 9.02 3.84
N ALA A 84 -9.31 10.13 3.72
CA ALA A 84 -9.03 11.35 4.46
C ALA A 84 -8.74 11.13 5.96
N PRO A 85 -9.59 10.43 6.74
CA PRO A 85 -9.32 10.20 8.14
C PRO A 85 -8.06 9.35 8.37
N ASP A 86 -7.78 8.38 7.50
CA ASP A 86 -6.59 7.52 7.56
C ASP A 86 -5.29 8.28 7.28
N LEU A 87 -5.32 9.17 6.29
CA LEU A 87 -4.19 10.02 5.93
C LEU A 87 -3.87 11.04 7.03
N ILE A 88 -4.91 11.64 7.64
CA ILE A 88 -4.77 12.55 8.78
C ILE A 88 -4.19 11.80 9.99
N HIS A 89 -4.71 10.61 10.29
CA HIS A 89 -4.24 9.83 11.43
C HIS A 89 -2.80 9.32 11.22
N PHE A 90 -2.46 8.89 10.01
CA PHE A 90 -1.09 8.53 9.67
C PHE A 90 -0.14 9.73 9.77
N HIS A 91 -0.55 10.91 9.28
CA HIS A 91 0.24 12.14 9.45
C HIS A 91 0.52 12.44 10.93
N ASN A 92 -0.49 12.38 11.79
CA ASN A 92 -0.33 12.56 13.24
C ASN A 92 0.59 11.50 13.86
N PHE A 93 0.48 10.25 13.41
CA PHE A 93 1.41 9.20 13.81
C PHE A 93 2.85 9.57 13.44
N LEU A 94 3.12 9.98 12.20
CA LEU A 94 4.46 10.40 11.77
C LEU A 94 4.99 11.60 12.59
N LEU A 95 4.15 12.58 12.91
CA LEU A 95 4.53 13.70 13.77
C LEU A 95 4.95 13.23 15.18
N SER A 96 4.25 12.25 15.75
CA SER A 96 4.62 11.66 17.05
C SER A 96 5.95 10.91 16.99
N GLN A 97 6.22 10.20 15.89
CA GLN A 97 7.44 9.41 15.70
C GLN A 97 8.66 10.27 15.40
N LYS A 98 8.47 11.45 14.78
CA LYS A 98 9.54 12.43 14.58
C LYS A 98 10.14 12.90 15.91
N ALA A 99 9.33 13.04 16.96
CA ALA A 99 9.83 13.40 18.29
C ALA A 99 10.77 12.33 18.88
N GLU A 100 10.68 11.09 18.39
CA GLU A 100 11.45 9.94 18.83
C GLU A 100 12.67 9.66 17.92
N ASN A 101 12.95 10.51 16.93
CA ASN A 101 14.03 10.38 15.93
C ASN A 101 13.96 9.10 15.07
N HIS A 102 12.76 8.56 14.84
CA HIS A 102 12.57 7.52 13.83
C HIS A 102 12.57 8.16 12.42
N ASN A 103 13.42 7.65 11.52
CA ASN A 103 13.60 8.22 10.17
C ASN A 103 13.22 7.28 9.02
N ASN A 104 12.85 6.03 9.30
CA ASN A 104 12.48 5.07 8.27
C ASN A 104 10.96 5.04 8.05
N LEU A 105 10.49 5.70 6.99
CA LEU A 105 9.05 5.79 6.68
C LEU A 105 8.41 4.42 6.39
N ILE A 106 9.12 3.49 5.75
CA ILE A 106 8.57 2.17 5.42
C ILE A 106 8.31 1.35 6.67
N LEU A 107 9.26 1.36 7.61
CA LEU A 107 9.09 0.76 8.93
C LEU A 107 7.86 1.35 9.63
N LEU A 108 7.78 2.68 9.69
CA LEU A 108 6.68 3.39 10.33
C LEU A 108 5.33 3.08 9.67
N LEU A 109 5.28 2.98 8.33
CA LEU A 109 4.07 2.59 7.61
C LEU A 109 3.65 1.16 7.97
N ILE A 110 4.57 0.21 7.95
CA ILE A 110 4.27 -1.19 8.31
C ILE A 110 3.78 -1.27 9.75
N GLN A 111 4.49 -0.64 10.69
CA GLN A 111 4.08 -0.59 12.11
C GLN A 111 2.71 0.07 12.27
N TYR A 112 2.45 1.17 11.56
CA TYR A 112 1.16 1.85 11.57
C TYR A 112 0.02 0.94 11.13
N LEU A 113 0.16 0.25 9.99
CA LEU A 113 -0.91 -0.59 9.44
C LEU A 113 -1.40 -1.65 10.45
N PHE A 114 -0.51 -2.23 11.24
CA PHE A 114 -0.84 -3.26 12.22
C PHE A 114 -1.04 -2.75 13.65
N LYS A 115 -0.85 -1.44 13.90
CA LYS A 115 -1.10 -0.83 15.21
C LYS A 115 -2.60 -0.73 15.45
N LYS A 116 -3.00 -0.89 16.71
CA LYS A 116 -4.37 -0.61 17.14
C LYS A 116 -4.71 0.86 16.84
N PRO A 117 -5.90 1.16 16.28
CA PRO A 117 -6.33 2.55 16.11
C PRO A 117 -6.40 3.25 17.46
N THR A 118 -5.89 4.48 17.52
CA THR A 118 -5.83 5.28 18.74
C THR A 118 -6.32 6.70 18.49
N ASP A 119 -6.83 7.37 19.52
CA ASP A 119 -7.06 8.82 19.43
C ASP A 119 -5.75 9.57 19.66
N ILE A 120 -4.94 9.71 18.60
CA ILE A 120 -3.71 10.49 18.69
C ILE A 120 -4.10 11.95 18.98
N ASN A 121 -3.58 12.49 20.10
CA ASN A 121 -3.89 13.84 20.58
C ASN A 121 -5.37 14.10 20.97
N ASN A 122 -6.15 13.08 21.37
CA ASN A 122 -7.61 13.18 21.60
C ASN A 122 -8.45 13.46 20.33
N TYR A 123 -7.86 13.27 19.15
CA TYR A 123 -8.51 13.42 17.85
C TYR A 123 -8.26 12.15 17.05
N GLY A 124 -9.21 11.21 17.07
CA GLY A 124 -9.05 10.00 16.28
C GLY A 124 -10.30 9.19 16.06
N PHE A 125 -10.07 7.92 15.78
CA PHE A 125 -11.04 7.00 15.21
C PHE A 125 -12.07 6.46 16.19
N THR A 126 -11.94 6.63 17.52
CA THR A 126 -12.85 5.97 18.47
C THR A 126 -14.31 6.41 18.33
N LYS A 127 -14.56 7.60 17.76
CA LYS A 127 -15.91 8.12 17.49
C LYS A 127 -16.37 7.91 16.06
N ILE A 128 -15.46 7.63 15.13
CA ILE A 128 -15.74 7.40 13.73
C ILE A 128 -16.11 5.93 13.58
N ASN A 129 -17.17 5.64 12.82
CA ASN A 129 -17.58 4.27 12.56
C ASN A 129 -17.96 3.50 13.85
N SER A 130 -18.43 4.21 14.88
CA SER A 130 -18.88 3.64 16.18
C SER A 130 -20.02 2.62 16.05
N GLN A 131 -20.68 2.57 14.90
CA GLN A 131 -21.75 1.63 14.56
C GLN A 131 -21.26 0.40 13.78
N VAL A 132 -19.96 0.25 13.54
CA VAL A 132 -19.45 -0.90 12.81
C VAL A 132 -19.62 -2.16 13.65
N LYS A 133 -20.35 -3.12 13.06
CA LYS A 133 -20.69 -4.40 13.68
C LYS A 133 -19.46 -5.25 14.05
N HIS A 134 -18.42 -5.19 13.22
CA HIS A 134 -17.20 -5.99 13.40
C HIS A 134 -16.09 -5.18 14.08
N PRO A 135 -15.43 -5.72 15.11
CA PRO A 135 -14.36 -5.01 15.80
C PRO A 135 -13.24 -4.62 14.82
N ILE A 136 -12.94 -3.32 14.77
CA ILE A 136 -11.75 -2.80 14.11
C ILE A 136 -10.58 -2.98 15.07
N THR A 137 -9.59 -3.78 14.68
CA THR A 137 -8.45 -4.15 15.56
C THR A 137 -7.14 -3.48 15.17
N THR A 138 -7.01 -3.08 13.90
CA THR A 138 -5.81 -2.46 13.32
C THR A 138 -6.15 -1.26 12.44
N ASN A 139 -5.18 -0.39 12.13
CA ASN A 139 -5.38 0.68 11.16
C ASN A 139 -5.62 0.13 9.74
N LEU A 140 -5.10 -1.05 9.41
CA LEU A 140 -5.40 -1.76 8.16
C LEU A 140 -6.90 -2.08 8.03
N ASP A 141 -7.53 -2.49 9.13
CA ASP A 141 -8.99 -2.74 9.17
C ASP A 141 -9.76 -1.44 8.86
N ILE A 142 -9.33 -0.31 9.41
CA ILE A 142 -9.96 1.00 9.13
C ILE A 142 -9.82 1.38 7.67
N ILE A 143 -8.62 1.29 7.11
CA ILE A 143 -8.35 1.63 5.72
C ILE A 143 -9.25 0.80 4.81
N ILE A 144 -9.32 -0.51 5.02
CA ILE A 144 -10.17 -1.40 4.20
C ILE A 144 -11.66 -1.10 4.42
N HIS A 145 -12.08 -0.83 5.66
CA HIS A 145 -13.45 -0.38 5.94
C HIS A 145 -13.79 0.89 5.16
N ASN A 146 -12.98 1.95 5.27
CA ASN A 146 -13.23 3.25 4.66
C ASN A 146 -13.16 3.20 3.13
N LEU A 147 -12.40 2.26 2.55
CA LEU A 147 -12.42 1.99 1.12
C LEU A 147 -13.75 1.35 0.68
N LEU A 148 -14.31 0.44 1.46
CA LEU A 148 -15.49 -0.33 1.04
C LEU A 148 -16.81 0.28 1.48
N GLN A 149 -16.78 1.25 2.39
CA GLN A 149 -17.96 1.84 3.03
C GLN A 149 -17.71 3.31 3.39
N PRO A 150 -18.77 4.14 3.46
CA PRO A 150 -18.60 5.54 3.80
C PRO A 150 -18.20 5.66 5.27
N TRP A 151 -17.15 6.42 5.55
CA TRP A 151 -16.83 6.81 6.91
C TRP A 151 -17.78 7.92 7.40
N GLN A 152 -17.96 7.97 8.72
CA GLN A 152 -18.82 8.95 9.38
C GLN A 152 -18.00 9.90 10.26
N THR A 153 -18.39 11.17 10.32
CA THR A 153 -17.80 12.11 11.28
C THR A 153 -18.19 11.75 12.71
N ALA A 154 -17.56 12.38 13.70
CA ALA A 154 -17.95 12.25 15.10
C ALA A 154 -19.39 12.72 15.38
N ALA A 155 -19.99 13.52 14.48
CA ALA A 155 -21.39 13.95 14.53
C ALA A 155 -22.34 12.98 13.78
N SER A 156 -21.85 11.81 13.38
CA SER A 156 -22.59 10.81 12.58
C SER A 156 -23.03 11.30 11.20
N GLU A 157 -22.38 12.33 10.67
CA GLU A 157 -22.57 12.73 9.27
C GLU A 157 -21.83 11.74 8.38
N SER A 158 -22.52 11.12 7.42
CA SER A 158 -21.91 10.20 6.47
C SER A 158 -21.25 10.94 5.32
N SER A 159 -20.08 10.48 4.89
CA SER A 159 -19.45 10.98 3.66
C SER A 159 -20.42 10.82 2.48
N LYS A 160 -20.41 11.81 1.57
CA LYS A 160 -21.16 11.74 0.31
C LYS A 160 -20.64 10.63 -0.62
N ILE A 161 -19.40 10.19 -0.41
CA ILE A 161 -18.80 9.09 -1.16
C ILE A 161 -19.20 7.79 -0.46
N THR A 162 -20.27 7.18 -0.95
CA THR A 162 -20.91 6.02 -0.30
C THR A 162 -20.16 4.72 -0.55
N GLU A 163 -19.51 4.58 -1.71
CA GLU A 163 -18.71 3.40 -2.08
C GLU A 163 -17.49 3.91 -2.86
N PRO A 164 -16.40 4.25 -2.16
CA PRO A 164 -15.15 4.71 -2.79
C PRO A 164 -14.29 3.58 -3.34
N PHE A 165 -14.65 2.33 -3.04
CA PHE A 165 -14.09 1.12 -3.61
C PHE A 165 -15.14 0.02 -3.77
N LYS A 166 -15.75 -0.04 -4.95
CA LYS A 166 -16.76 -0.99 -5.34
C LYS A 166 -16.06 -2.25 -5.78
N LEU A 167 -16.00 -3.17 -4.84
CA LEU A 167 -15.45 -4.49 -5.03
C LEU A 167 -16.60 -5.48 -5.16
N VAL A 168 -16.66 -6.20 -6.28
CA VAL A 168 -17.63 -7.28 -6.48
C VAL A 168 -16.92 -8.56 -6.92
N ALA A 169 -17.35 -9.69 -6.35
CA ALA A 169 -16.95 -11.00 -6.82
C ALA A 169 -18.02 -11.53 -7.77
N MET A 170 -17.64 -11.86 -8.99
CA MET A 170 -18.47 -12.60 -9.91
C MET A 170 -18.06 -14.07 -9.83
N ILE A 171 -19.00 -14.95 -9.49
CA ILE A 171 -18.72 -16.37 -9.23
C ILE A 171 -19.57 -17.21 -10.16
N LYS A 172 -18.92 -18.16 -10.84
CA LYS A 172 -19.57 -19.08 -11.75
C LYS A 172 -20.16 -20.25 -10.97
N ILE A 173 -21.48 -20.29 -10.88
CA ILE A 173 -22.22 -21.39 -10.28
C ILE A 173 -22.50 -22.44 -11.37
N PRO A 174 -22.14 -23.72 -11.17
CA PRO A 174 -22.55 -24.79 -12.07
C PRO A 174 -24.08 -24.72 -12.20
N PHE A 175 -24.61 -24.64 -13.41
CA PHE A 175 -26.06 -24.48 -13.74
C PHE A 175 -26.64 -23.06 -13.77
N TRP A 176 -26.23 -22.11 -12.93
CA TRP A 176 -26.84 -20.76 -12.91
C TRP A 176 -26.03 -19.69 -13.67
N GLY A 177 -24.78 -19.98 -14.03
CA GLY A 177 -23.92 -19.03 -14.73
C GLY A 177 -23.18 -18.12 -13.75
N TRP A 178 -22.86 -16.90 -14.17
CA TRP A 178 -22.10 -15.94 -13.36
C TRP A 178 -23.04 -15.13 -12.46
N GLU A 179 -22.90 -15.30 -11.15
CA GLU A 179 -23.60 -14.50 -10.14
C GLU A 179 -22.67 -13.42 -9.58
N THR A 180 -23.22 -12.26 -9.23
CA THR A 180 -22.44 -11.12 -8.70
C THR A 180 -22.74 -10.91 -7.22
N TYR A 181 -21.68 -10.92 -6.42
CA TYR A 181 -21.70 -10.74 -4.98
C TYR A 181 -20.98 -9.45 -4.60
N GLN A 182 -21.65 -8.59 -3.86
CA GLN A 182 -21.04 -7.36 -3.33
C GLN A 182 -20.11 -7.70 -2.16
N ILE A 183 -18.88 -7.23 -2.23
CA ILE A 183 -17.92 -7.33 -1.13
C ILE A 183 -17.95 -6.02 -0.35
N LYS A 184 -18.30 -6.08 0.92
CA LYS A 184 -18.28 -4.91 1.82
C LYS A 184 -17.71 -5.29 3.17
N TRP A 185 -17.44 -4.29 4.01
CA TRP A 185 -16.93 -4.55 5.35
C TRP A 185 -17.95 -5.22 6.28
N ASN A 186 -19.23 -4.84 6.27
CA ASN A 186 -20.21 -5.39 7.23
C ASN A 186 -21.64 -5.64 6.68
N CYS A 187 -21.92 -5.28 5.42
CA CYS A 187 -23.29 -5.32 4.85
C CYS A 187 -23.36 -5.86 3.41
N GLY A 188 -22.28 -6.45 2.92
CA GLY A 188 -22.21 -7.07 1.59
C GLY A 188 -22.60 -8.54 1.66
N ASP A 189 -22.82 -9.14 0.49
CA ASP A 189 -22.99 -10.59 0.38
C ASP A 189 -21.74 -11.34 0.87
N ILE A 190 -20.57 -10.74 0.67
CA ILE A 190 -19.30 -11.15 1.25
C ILE A 190 -18.88 -10.08 2.27
N ASP A 191 -18.83 -10.48 3.54
CA ASP A 191 -18.50 -9.66 4.69
C ASP A 191 -17.01 -9.80 5.04
N LEU A 192 -16.22 -8.76 4.76
CA LEU A 192 -14.78 -8.74 5.04
C LEU A 192 -14.44 -8.48 6.52
N GLY A 193 -15.29 -7.82 7.29
CA GLY A 193 -15.03 -7.56 8.70
C GLY A 193 -15.04 -8.84 9.55
N ASN A 194 -15.72 -9.88 9.07
CA ASN A 194 -15.63 -11.24 9.59
C ASN A 194 -14.38 -12.02 9.13
N LYS A 195 -13.56 -11.46 8.24
CA LYS A 195 -12.32 -12.08 7.78
C LYS A 195 -11.16 -11.59 8.62
N ASN A 196 -10.19 -12.46 8.87
CA ASN A 196 -8.99 -12.09 9.61
C ASN A 196 -8.01 -11.32 8.69
N ILE A 197 -8.39 -10.09 8.34
CA ILE A 197 -7.66 -9.20 7.44
C ILE A 197 -6.23 -8.96 7.93
N ASN A 198 -6.06 -8.74 9.24
CA ASN A 198 -4.75 -8.63 9.87
C ASN A 198 -3.87 -9.84 9.56
N LYS A 199 -4.38 -11.07 9.75
CA LYS A 199 -3.65 -12.29 9.40
C LYS A 199 -3.32 -12.35 7.91
N ILE A 200 -4.26 -12.03 7.03
CA ILE A 200 -4.00 -12.02 5.57
C ILE A 200 -2.86 -11.03 5.24
N GLY A 201 -2.87 -9.86 5.84
CA GLY A 201 -1.80 -8.86 5.68
C GLY A 201 -0.45 -9.37 6.21
N LYS A 202 -0.42 -9.96 7.41
CA LYS A 202 0.80 -10.55 7.99
C LYS A 202 1.35 -11.69 7.12
N ASP A 203 0.50 -12.61 6.68
CA ASP A 203 0.85 -13.72 5.80
C ASP A 203 1.40 -13.21 4.45
N LEU A 204 0.90 -12.06 3.94
CA LEU A 204 1.49 -11.41 2.76
C LEU A 204 2.91 -10.92 3.05
N PHE A 205 3.09 -10.14 4.12
CA PHE A 205 4.38 -9.57 4.46
C PHE A 205 5.41 -10.68 4.74
N ASP A 206 5.05 -11.73 5.46
CA ASP A 206 5.94 -12.87 5.73
C ASP A 206 6.46 -13.53 4.44
N GLN A 207 5.60 -13.65 3.42
CA GLN A 207 6.02 -14.13 2.10
C GLN A 207 7.01 -13.18 1.41
N LEU A 208 6.94 -11.87 1.67
CA LEU A 208 7.82 -10.84 1.08
C LEU A 208 9.19 -10.74 1.78
N LEU A 209 9.28 -11.05 3.08
CA LEU A 209 10.49 -10.83 3.89
C LEU A 209 11.72 -11.60 3.41
N ASN A 210 11.49 -12.76 2.79
CA ASN A 210 12.53 -13.67 2.31
C ASN A 210 12.20 -14.22 0.92
N HIS A 211 11.84 -13.32 0.00
CA HIS A 211 11.22 -13.68 -1.27
C HIS A 211 12.23 -13.95 -2.38
N ASP A 212 11.91 -14.93 -3.23
CA ASP A 212 12.63 -15.20 -4.47
C ASP A 212 12.10 -14.27 -5.56
N LEU A 213 12.95 -13.36 -6.05
CA LEU A 213 12.56 -12.29 -6.97
C LEU A 213 12.07 -12.80 -8.35
N THR A 214 12.23 -14.09 -8.62
CA THR A 214 11.76 -14.75 -9.85
C THR A 214 10.39 -15.42 -9.69
N LYS A 215 9.81 -15.37 -8.49
CA LYS A 215 8.53 -16.01 -8.18
C LYS A 215 7.46 -14.97 -7.89
N ASP A 216 6.23 -15.33 -8.15
CA ASP A 216 5.07 -14.58 -7.65
C ASP A 216 4.70 -15.08 -6.25
N VAL A 217 3.98 -14.27 -5.49
CA VAL A 217 3.37 -14.70 -4.21
C VAL A 217 1.89 -14.98 -4.44
N SER A 218 1.29 -15.76 -3.54
CA SER A 218 -0.14 -16.04 -3.61
C SER A 218 -0.78 -15.81 -2.26
N LEU A 219 -1.90 -15.07 -2.28
CA LEU A 219 -2.77 -14.93 -1.12
C LEU A 219 -3.89 -15.94 -1.20
N LYS A 220 -4.13 -16.63 -0.10
CA LYS A 220 -5.31 -17.48 0.05
C LYS A 220 -6.41 -16.66 0.68
N ILE A 221 -7.45 -16.38 -0.10
CA ILE A 221 -8.63 -15.66 0.41
C ILE A 221 -9.76 -16.67 0.56
N ASP A 222 -10.24 -16.79 1.79
CA ASP A 222 -11.46 -17.52 2.09
C ASP A 222 -12.64 -16.56 2.03
N LEU A 223 -13.48 -16.68 1.00
CA LEU A 223 -14.66 -15.85 0.80
C LEU A 223 -15.92 -16.40 1.48
N GLY A 224 -15.86 -17.56 2.17
CA GLY A 224 -16.97 -18.14 2.93
C GLY A 224 -17.30 -19.58 2.54
N SER A 225 -18.24 -20.19 3.25
CA SER A 225 -18.55 -21.63 3.19
C SER A 225 -19.03 -22.17 1.83
N ILE A 226 -19.46 -21.30 0.92
CA ILE A 226 -19.97 -21.68 -0.41
C ILE A 226 -18.89 -21.51 -1.49
N ILE A 227 -17.78 -20.83 -1.18
CA ILE A 227 -16.74 -20.47 -2.14
C ILE A 227 -15.44 -21.14 -1.71
N PRO A 228 -14.81 -21.98 -2.54
CA PRO A 228 -13.53 -22.58 -2.20
C PRO A 228 -12.49 -21.50 -1.95
N THR A 229 -11.56 -21.74 -1.02
CA THR A 229 -10.42 -20.83 -0.81
C THR A 229 -9.69 -20.61 -2.13
N ILE A 230 -9.56 -19.33 -2.52
CA ILE A 230 -9.02 -18.97 -3.82
C ILE A 230 -7.57 -18.51 -3.65
N PRO A 231 -6.62 -19.11 -4.39
CA PRO A 231 -5.30 -18.53 -4.53
C PRO A 231 -5.39 -17.31 -5.46
N VAL A 232 -5.12 -16.13 -4.91
CA VAL A 232 -4.99 -14.89 -5.66
C VAL A 232 -3.50 -14.68 -5.94
N PRO A 233 -3.03 -14.84 -7.20
CA PRO A 233 -1.64 -14.57 -7.53
C PRO A 233 -1.38 -13.06 -7.48
N ILE A 234 -0.28 -12.67 -6.85
CA ILE A 234 0.24 -11.31 -6.89
C ILE A 234 1.50 -11.34 -7.77
N PRO A 235 1.44 -10.78 -8.99
CA PRO A 235 2.51 -10.89 -9.98
C PRO A 235 3.71 -9.99 -9.66
N LEU A 236 4.41 -10.31 -8.57
CA LEU A 236 5.56 -9.54 -8.08
C LEU A 236 6.70 -9.53 -9.08
N THR A 237 6.91 -10.59 -9.86
CA THR A 237 7.96 -10.63 -10.88
C THR A 237 7.90 -9.44 -11.84
N LYS A 238 6.70 -9.06 -12.28
CA LYS A 238 6.48 -7.90 -13.14
C LYS A 238 6.77 -6.58 -12.41
N LEU A 239 6.36 -6.48 -11.15
CA LEU A 239 6.60 -5.32 -10.31
C LEU A 239 8.09 -5.10 -10.06
N VAL A 240 8.80 -6.14 -9.62
CA VAL A 240 10.22 -6.10 -9.29
C VAL A 240 11.06 -5.81 -10.55
N ASN A 241 10.74 -6.44 -11.69
CA ASN A 241 11.42 -6.13 -12.96
C ASN A 241 11.23 -4.68 -13.39
N SER A 242 10.10 -4.04 -13.03
CA SER A 242 9.90 -2.61 -13.32
C SER A 242 10.72 -1.68 -12.41
N LEU A 243 11.09 -2.15 -11.22
CA LEU A 243 11.85 -1.39 -10.21
C LEU A 243 13.36 -1.55 -10.33
N ILE A 244 13.84 -2.58 -11.04
CA ILE A 244 15.27 -2.94 -11.06
C ILE A 244 16.17 -1.78 -11.49
N LEU A 245 15.72 -0.93 -12.41
CA LEU A 245 16.49 0.24 -12.86
C LEU A 245 16.75 1.21 -11.71
N GLU A 246 15.75 1.45 -10.87
CA GLU A 246 15.84 2.33 -9.71
C GLU A 246 16.74 1.74 -8.63
N LEU A 247 16.62 0.42 -8.40
CA LEU A 247 17.47 -0.31 -7.46
C LEU A 247 18.96 -0.24 -7.85
N LEU A 248 19.26 -0.33 -9.14
CA LEU A 248 20.63 -0.22 -9.65
C LEU A 248 21.14 1.23 -9.61
N ALA A 249 20.30 2.22 -9.98
CA ALA A 249 20.69 3.63 -9.91
C ALA A 249 21.13 4.05 -8.48
N GLN A 250 20.46 3.53 -7.44
CA GLN A 250 20.84 3.79 -6.04
C GLN A 250 22.23 3.27 -5.66
N GLN A 251 22.76 2.27 -6.38
CA GLN A 251 24.10 1.72 -6.12
C GLN A 251 25.20 2.46 -6.90
N GLY A 252 24.88 3.56 -7.58
CA GLY A 252 25.84 4.36 -8.34
C GLY A 252 26.21 3.77 -9.70
N TYR A 253 25.46 2.81 -10.21
CA TYR A 253 25.59 2.36 -11.60
C TYR A 253 25.22 3.49 -12.56
N ASN A 254 25.88 3.55 -13.71
CA ASN A 254 25.68 4.60 -14.70
C ASN A 254 24.23 4.58 -15.23
N ASN A 255 23.51 5.69 -15.05
CA ASN A 255 22.13 5.83 -15.51
C ASN A 255 21.97 5.62 -17.03
N ASP A 256 22.95 6.05 -17.83
CA ASP A 256 22.90 5.87 -19.29
C ASP A 256 23.05 4.39 -19.66
N GLU A 257 23.90 3.65 -18.94
CA GLU A 257 24.05 2.21 -19.13
C GLU A 257 22.78 1.45 -18.71
N ILE A 258 22.17 1.83 -17.59
CA ILE A 258 20.93 1.21 -17.13
C ILE A 258 19.76 1.52 -18.08
N THR A 259 19.63 2.76 -18.54
CA THR A 259 18.48 3.19 -19.35
C THR A 259 18.54 2.73 -20.80
N ASN A 260 19.74 2.53 -21.36
CA ASN A 260 19.95 2.02 -22.72
C ASN A 260 19.82 0.50 -22.84
N ASN A 261 19.57 -0.21 -21.73
CA ASN A 261 19.42 -1.65 -21.71
C ASN A 261 18.02 -2.07 -21.22
N ASN A 262 17.57 -3.22 -21.70
CA ASN A 262 16.47 -3.98 -21.11
C ASN A 262 17.07 -4.95 -20.10
N LEU A 263 16.63 -4.85 -18.85
CA LEU A 263 17.10 -5.68 -17.75
C LEU A 263 15.99 -6.67 -17.34
N THR A 264 16.36 -7.91 -17.09
CA THR A 264 15.45 -8.92 -16.56
C THR A 264 16.14 -9.72 -15.47
N ILE A 265 15.46 -9.90 -14.33
CA ILE A 265 15.99 -10.68 -13.21
C ILE A 265 15.90 -12.17 -13.57
N LEU A 266 17.05 -12.84 -13.56
CA LEU A 266 17.18 -14.29 -13.76
C LEU A 266 17.24 -15.05 -12.44
N SER A 267 17.79 -14.43 -11.40
CA SER A 267 17.78 -14.93 -10.03
C SER A 267 17.97 -13.78 -9.04
N GLY A 268 17.54 -13.97 -7.81
CA GLY A 268 17.79 -13.03 -6.73
C GLY A 268 16.88 -13.30 -5.55
N LYS A 269 17.34 -12.96 -4.35
CA LYS A 269 16.56 -13.13 -3.12
C LYS A 269 16.51 -11.83 -2.35
N SER A 270 15.30 -11.32 -2.08
CA SER A 270 15.10 -10.24 -1.11
C SER A 270 15.17 -10.77 0.31
N ILE A 271 15.86 -10.04 1.16
CA ILE A 271 15.98 -10.31 2.59
C ILE A 271 15.82 -8.99 3.31
N PHE A 272 14.74 -8.86 4.08
CA PHE A 272 14.58 -7.73 4.98
C PHE A 272 15.47 -7.90 6.20
N LYS A 273 16.14 -6.80 6.58
CA LYS A 273 16.90 -6.76 7.82
C LYS A 273 16.50 -5.56 8.63
N ILE A 274 16.53 -5.74 9.94
CA ILE A 274 16.16 -4.74 10.93
C ILE A 274 17.35 -4.41 11.82
N THR A 275 17.32 -3.23 12.43
CA THR A 275 18.24 -2.87 13.49
C THR A 275 17.51 -2.12 14.60
N LYS A 276 17.99 -2.32 15.83
CA LYS A 276 17.50 -1.67 17.06
C LYS A 276 18.46 -0.58 17.54
N ASP A 277 19.71 -0.61 17.07
CA ASP A 277 20.81 0.23 17.52
C ASP A 277 21.53 0.98 16.38
N GLY A 278 21.11 0.76 15.13
CA GLY A 278 21.71 1.35 13.93
C GLY A 278 23.02 0.68 13.50
N LYS A 279 23.49 -0.35 14.21
CA LYS A 279 24.80 -0.99 14.01
C LYS A 279 24.67 -2.47 13.68
N ASN A 280 23.89 -3.19 14.46
CA ASN A 280 23.69 -4.62 14.32
C ASN A 280 22.43 -4.88 13.50
N TRP A 281 22.62 -5.53 12.35
CA TRP A 281 21.56 -5.82 11.39
C TRP A 281 21.23 -7.31 11.36
N GLU A 282 20.03 -7.65 11.82
CA GLU A 282 19.50 -9.01 11.86
C GLU A 282 18.45 -9.24 10.78
N VAL A 283 18.32 -10.48 10.31
CA VAL A 283 17.30 -10.84 9.31
C VAL A 283 15.93 -10.87 10.00
N ALA A 284 14.95 -10.19 9.40
CA ALA A 284 13.56 -10.30 9.83
C ALA A 284 12.95 -11.60 9.27
N ASN A 285 12.72 -12.58 10.15
CA ASN A 285 12.18 -13.88 9.75
C ASN A 285 10.65 -13.88 9.63
N ASN A 286 9.99 -12.92 10.27
CA ASN A 286 8.54 -12.71 10.22
C ASN A 286 8.24 -11.23 10.47
N ILE A 287 7.00 -10.84 10.19
CA ILE A 287 6.52 -9.47 10.31
C ILE A 287 6.53 -9.00 11.76
N ASP A 288 6.30 -9.89 12.74
CA ASP A 288 6.33 -9.53 14.15
C ASP A 288 7.73 -9.02 14.60
N ALA A 289 8.80 -9.44 13.94
CA ALA A 289 10.13 -8.88 14.15
C ALA A 289 10.22 -7.40 13.74
N ILE A 290 9.56 -7.00 12.65
CA ILE A 290 9.48 -5.60 12.18
C ILE A 290 8.52 -4.78 13.03
N LEU A 291 7.40 -5.38 13.46
CA LEU A 291 6.39 -4.73 14.30
C LEU A 291 6.86 -4.45 15.73
N ASN A 292 8.02 -4.96 16.11
CA ASN A 292 8.61 -4.69 17.41
C ASN A 292 9.01 -3.20 17.53
N GLU A 293 8.46 -2.51 18.53
CA GLU A 293 8.65 -1.06 18.76
C GLU A 293 10.13 -0.67 18.99
N THR A 294 10.99 -1.62 19.37
CA THR A 294 12.43 -1.36 19.54
C THR A 294 13.19 -1.26 18.22
N VAL A 295 12.59 -1.70 17.11
CA VAL A 295 13.19 -1.59 15.78
C VAL A 295 13.18 -0.12 15.36
N LYS A 296 14.36 0.35 14.95
CA LYS A 296 14.56 1.75 14.54
C LYS A 296 14.61 1.92 13.03
N ASP A 297 15.02 0.87 12.34
CA ASP A 297 15.30 0.94 10.91
C ASP A 297 15.17 -0.44 10.24
N VAL A 298 14.81 -0.43 8.96
CA VAL A 298 14.66 -1.61 8.11
C VAL A 298 15.24 -1.33 6.72
N HIS A 299 16.03 -2.27 6.21
CA HIS A 299 16.48 -2.21 4.82
C HIS A 299 16.20 -3.51 4.07
N LEU A 300 16.27 -3.41 2.75
CA LEU A 300 16.14 -4.55 1.85
C LEU A 300 17.53 -4.93 1.33
N LYS A 301 17.98 -6.14 1.66
CA LYS A 301 19.18 -6.73 1.07
C LYS A 301 18.78 -7.71 -0.02
N ILE A 302 19.26 -7.48 -1.24
CA ILE A 302 19.11 -8.43 -2.34
C ILE A 302 20.41 -9.22 -2.48
N LYS A 303 20.32 -10.55 -2.45
CA LYS A 303 21.45 -11.46 -2.64
C LYS A 303 21.31 -12.24 -3.93
N ASN A 304 22.46 -12.67 -4.47
CA ASN A 304 22.57 -13.56 -5.62
C ASN A 304 21.77 -13.06 -6.83
N LEU A 305 21.79 -11.73 -7.02
CA LEU A 305 21.12 -11.09 -8.13
C LEU A 305 21.86 -11.44 -9.42
N LYS A 306 21.12 -12.00 -10.37
CA LYS A 306 21.60 -12.25 -11.72
C LYS A 306 20.65 -11.57 -12.69
N LEU A 307 21.21 -10.80 -13.63
CA LEU A 307 20.45 -10.05 -14.62
C LEU A 307 20.79 -10.56 -16.02
N LYS A 308 19.76 -10.67 -16.86
CA LYS A 308 19.92 -10.65 -18.31
C LYS A 308 19.90 -9.21 -18.77
N VAL A 309 20.92 -8.82 -19.53
CA VAL A 309 21.06 -7.49 -20.11
C VAL A 309 20.95 -7.61 -21.61
N ILE A 310 20.04 -6.86 -22.22
CA ILE A 310 19.86 -6.79 -23.67
C ILE A 310 19.91 -5.32 -24.08
N SER A 311 20.80 -4.98 -25.01
CA SER A 311 20.88 -3.61 -25.52
C SER A 311 19.58 -3.23 -26.24
N LYS A 312 19.06 -2.03 -25.95
CA LYS A 312 17.90 -1.48 -26.67
C LYS A 312 18.28 -1.04 -28.08
N ASN A 313 19.54 -0.62 -28.26
CA ASN A 313 20.06 -0.14 -29.54
C ASN A 313 20.43 -1.29 -30.48
N ASP A 314 20.74 -2.47 -29.93
CA ASP A 314 21.01 -3.68 -30.68
C ASP A 314 20.57 -4.92 -29.87
N PRO A 315 19.37 -5.46 -30.14
CA PRO A 315 18.85 -6.62 -29.42
C PRO A 315 19.68 -7.91 -29.56
N THR A 316 20.63 -7.97 -30.50
CA THR A 316 21.54 -9.11 -30.65
C THR A 316 22.65 -9.10 -29.59
N ILE A 317 22.95 -7.92 -29.03
CA ILE A 317 23.90 -7.77 -27.93
C ILE A 317 23.18 -8.10 -26.64
N SER A 318 23.50 -9.27 -26.08
CA SER A 318 23.01 -9.69 -24.77
C SER A 318 24.07 -10.41 -23.96
N PHE A 319 24.01 -10.23 -22.64
CA PHE A 319 24.87 -10.94 -21.70
C PHE A 319 24.13 -11.17 -20.37
N GLU A 320 24.67 -12.06 -19.56
CA GLU A 320 24.21 -12.29 -18.19
C GLU A 320 25.27 -11.78 -17.21
N THR A 321 24.82 -11.15 -16.13
CA THR A 321 25.74 -10.78 -15.04
C THR A 321 26.14 -12.04 -14.25
N ASN A 322 27.17 -11.91 -13.42
CA ASN A 322 27.52 -12.95 -12.45
C ASN A 322 26.40 -13.11 -11.40
N ASP A 323 26.28 -14.31 -10.82
CA ASP A 323 25.20 -14.69 -9.87
C ASP A 323 25.50 -14.33 -8.41
N ASN A 324 26.41 -13.39 -8.18
CA ASN A 324 26.91 -13.03 -6.86
C ASN A 324 26.65 -11.56 -6.49
N MET A 325 25.97 -10.81 -7.37
CA MET A 325 25.68 -9.41 -7.11
C MET A 325 24.80 -9.30 -5.87
N THR A 326 25.30 -8.52 -4.90
CA THR A 326 24.60 -8.21 -3.65
C THR A 326 24.41 -6.72 -3.58
N THR A 327 23.16 -6.28 -3.43
CA THR A 327 22.81 -4.87 -3.27
C THR A 327 22.04 -4.66 -1.98
N THR A 328 22.23 -3.50 -1.36
CA THR A 328 21.44 -3.06 -0.21
C THR A 328 20.69 -1.82 -0.62
N VAL A 329 19.37 -1.94 -0.58
CA VAL A 329 18.44 -0.88 -0.91
C VAL A 329 18.05 -0.26 0.42
N MET A 330 18.53 0.96 0.66
CA MET A 330 18.05 1.74 1.78
C MET A 330 16.64 2.22 1.43
N LEU A 331 15.71 1.91 2.33
CA LEU A 331 14.31 2.28 2.21
C LEU A 331 14.05 3.64 2.88
N ASP A 332 15.10 4.47 2.94
CA ASP A 332 15.09 5.76 3.61
C ASP A 332 14.34 6.77 2.75
N ILE A 333 13.17 7.16 3.22
CA ILE A 333 12.52 8.38 2.79
C ILE A 333 12.62 9.35 3.96
N ASP A 334 13.41 10.41 3.80
CA ASP A 334 13.66 11.39 4.85
C ASP A 334 12.34 12.03 5.31
N LEU A 335 11.92 11.70 6.54
CA LEU A 335 10.73 12.25 7.18
C LEU A 335 10.72 13.78 7.26
N ASN A 336 11.90 14.42 7.33
CA ASN A 336 11.98 15.88 7.34
C ASN A 336 11.63 16.49 5.99
N SER A 337 11.82 15.76 4.88
CA SER A 337 11.41 16.24 3.56
C SER A 337 9.89 16.20 3.37
N ILE A 338 9.21 15.26 4.04
CA ILE A 338 7.77 15.00 3.90
C ILE A 338 6.91 15.85 4.84
N LEU A 339 7.41 16.17 6.04
CA LEU A 339 6.67 16.88 7.10
C LEU A 339 6.88 18.42 7.09
N LYS A 340 7.47 18.99 6.04
CA LYS A 340 7.82 20.43 5.90
C LYS A 340 6.64 21.30 5.52
#